data_AF-A0A2S9X1A6-F1
#
_entry.id   AF-A0A2S9X1A6-F1
#
_cell.length_a   1.000
_cell.length_b   1.000
_cell.length_c   1.000
_cell.angle_alpha   90.00
_cell.angle_beta   90.00
_cell.angle_gamma   90.00
#
_symmetry.space_group_name_H-M   'P 1'
#
loop_
_entity.id
_entity.type
_entity.pdbx_description
1 polymer ?
#
loop_
_entity_poly.entity_id
_entity_poly.type
_entity_poly.pdbx_seq_one_letter_code
_entity_poly.pdbx_strand_id
1 'polypeptide(L)'
;MTRKEFLRQLELGLSGLRPETVKEILADYEEYFNDALADGRDEAEVVAALGSPHKLARELKAQTHYRQWQEHRSFTNLSRVVVSIAGLGVLNFVLALPFMIYLLFLTVGYIVSVSLLLGGLVVVVAWGSHGLFGWPQFTSDGSGWYIGRHGDHGAEMAWRSDKDDHAEQVWIDKGRLMLNPDDGDRFELKTRQGDALLVFKQQGKLQVDASQPTVRQLARIDEHEVSVDGREIRELTLREDSGDVFTARVDDNSRLVKLDASAGGAALKFEASGAKGSISLKDGDSALEISESRIALKDGTDHIQIDALPGLSVGMSALVVGLGLLAAGALGLLFCVWLTRLTWRALVAYVKYQIELVSGKDRENAAA
;
A
#
# COMPACT_ATOMS: atom_id res chain seq x y z
N MET A 1 -93.44 -5.86 31.08
CA MET A 1 -93.22 -5.08 29.85
C MET A 1 -93.69 -5.95 28.70
N THR A 2 -94.50 -5.39 27.81
CA THR A 2 -94.98 -6.11 26.62
C THR A 2 -93.90 -6.12 25.53
N ARG A 3 -93.96 -7.06 24.57
CA ARG A 3 -93.19 -7.12 23.34
C ARG A 3 -93.18 -5.78 22.63
N LYS A 4 -94.34 -5.14 22.49
CA LYS A 4 -94.47 -3.84 21.80
C LYS A 4 -93.68 -2.74 22.51
N GLU A 5 -93.68 -2.75 23.85
CA GLU A 5 -92.85 -1.85 24.65
C GLU A 5 -91.36 -2.18 24.55
N PHE A 6 -91.00 -3.46 24.56
CA PHE A 6 -89.60 -3.92 24.41
C PHE A 6 -89.01 -3.50 23.06
N LEU A 7 -89.70 -3.78 21.95
CA LEU A 7 -89.26 -3.44 20.61
C LEU A 7 -89.16 -1.93 20.40
N ARG A 8 -90.11 -1.15 20.94
CA ARG A 8 -90.05 0.32 20.91
C ARG A 8 -88.84 0.85 21.67
N GLN A 9 -88.53 0.29 22.85
CA GLN A 9 -87.35 0.71 23.62
C GLN A 9 -86.04 0.27 22.95
N LEU A 10 -86.01 -0.90 22.29
CA LEU A 10 -84.88 -1.38 21.52
C LEU A 10 -84.62 -0.48 20.30
N GLU A 11 -85.67 -0.12 19.55
CA GLU A 11 -85.61 0.83 18.42
C GLU A 11 -85.02 2.18 18.86
N LEU A 12 -85.54 2.76 19.95
CA LEU A 12 -85.01 4.00 20.52
C LEU A 12 -83.55 3.84 20.95
N GLY A 13 -83.19 2.71 21.56
CA GLY A 13 -81.81 2.38 21.95
C GLY A 13 -80.87 2.22 20.76
N LEU A 14 -81.36 1.79 19.60
CA LEU A 14 -80.60 1.61 18.36
C LEU A 14 -80.47 2.89 17.51
N SER A 15 -81.12 3.99 17.92
CA SER A 15 -81.03 5.30 17.26
C SER A 15 -79.58 5.73 17.01
N GLY A 16 -79.25 6.10 15.77
CA GLY A 16 -77.89 6.41 15.33
C GLY A 16 -77.22 5.33 14.46
N LEU A 17 -77.80 4.13 14.36
CA LEU A 17 -77.47 3.18 13.28
C LEU A 17 -78.25 3.51 12.00
N ARG A 18 -77.82 2.96 10.86
CA ARG A 18 -78.50 3.14 9.58
C ARG A 18 -79.94 2.60 9.65
N PRO A 19 -80.95 3.30 9.11
CA PRO A 19 -82.36 2.91 9.22
C PRO A 19 -82.65 1.49 8.74
N GLU A 20 -81.93 1.02 7.71
CA GLU A 20 -82.08 -0.32 7.15
C GLU A 20 -81.63 -1.39 8.14
N THR A 21 -80.50 -1.16 8.81
CA THR A 21 -79.96 -2.06 9.84
C THR A 21 -80.84 -2.09 11.09
N VAL A 22 -81.42 -0.96 11.49
CA VAL A 22 -82.37 -0.93 12.61
C VAL A 22 -83.61 -1.76 12.29
N LYS A 23 -84.15 -1.64 11.07
CA LYS A 23 -85.31 -2.43 10.62
C LYS A 23 -85.02 -3.92 10.58
N GLU A 24 -83.86 -4.31 10.07
CA GLU A 24 -83.41 -5.71 10.02
C GLU A 24 -83.33 -6.32 11.43
N ILE A 25 -82.62 -5.64 12.35
CA ILE A 25 -82.50 -6.10 13.74
C ILE A 25 -83.89 -6.22 14.40
N LEU A 26 -84.78 -5.24 14.20
CA LEU A 26 -86.11 -5.30 14.79
C LEU A 26 -86.95 -6.44 14.21
N ALA A 27 -86.82 -6.74 12.92
CA ALA A 27 -87.50 -7.86 12.27
C ALA A 27 -87.04 -9.21 12.86
N ASP A 28 -85.74 -9.40 13.09
CA ASP A 28 -85.20 -10.62 13.68
C ASP A 28 -85.74 -10.88 15.10
N TYR A 29 -85.81 -9.83 15.93
CA TYR A 29 -86.37 -9.96 17.28
C TYR A 29 -87.90 -10.15 17.25
N GLU A 30 -88.58 -9.53 16.29
CA GLU A 30 -90.01 -9.74 16.05
C GLU A 30 -90.32 -11.18 15.66
N GLU A 31 -89.51 -11.79 14.79
CA GLU A 31 -89.56 -13.21 14.45
C GLU A 31 -89.28 -14.09 15.68
N TYR A 32 -88.22 -13.80 16.45
CA TYR A 32 -87.90 -14.52 17.68
C TYR A 32 -89.06 -14.51 18.70
N PHE A 33 -89.74 -13.37 18.87
CA PHE A 33 -90.93 -13.30 19.72
C PHE A 33 -92.08 -14.15 19.17
N ASN A 34 -92.30 -14.18 17.85
CA ASN A 34 -93.35 -15.00 17.23
C ASN A 34 -93.08 -16.49 17.44
N ASP A 35 -91.84 -16.94 17.25
CA ASP A 35 -91.44 -18.34 17.42
C ASP A 35 -91.59 -18.79 18.88
N ALA A 36 -91.14 -17.97 19.84
CA ALA A 36 -91.27 -18.29 21.26
C ALA A 36 -92.74 -18.38 21.72
N LEU A 37 -93.62 -17.56 21.15
CA LEU A 37 -95.07 -17.64 21.40
C LEU A 37 -95.70 -18.87 20.75
N ALA A 38 -95.26 -19.25 19.55
CA ALA A 38 -95.71 -20.47 18.88
C ALA A 38 -95.31 -21.74 19.65
N ASP A 39 -94.16 -21.72 20.33
CA ASP A 39 -93.69 -22.77 21.25
C ASP A 39 -94.41 -22.76 22.61
N GLY A 40 -95.42 -21.91 22.79
CA GLY A 40 -96.27 -21.86 23.99
C GLY A 40 -95.66 -21.13 25.18
N ARG A 41 -94.57 -20.38 25.00
CA ARG A 41 -93.99 -19.54 26.06
C ARG A 41 -94.79 -18.25 26.20
N ASP A 42 -94.95 -17.76 27.43
CA ASP A 42 -95.64 -16.48 27.65
C ASP A 42 -94.74 -15.29 27.27
N GLU A 43 -95.36 -14.25 26.73
CA GLU A 43 -94.68 -13.01 26.30
C GLU A 43 -93.83 -12.40 27.42
N ALA A 44 -94.31 -12.43 28.67
CA ALA A 44 -93.59 -11.88 29.81
C ALA A 44 -92.32 -12.67 30.14
N GLU A 45 -92.33 -13.98 29.90
CA GLU A 45 -91.18 -14.85 30.13
C GLU A 45 -90.09 -14.61 29.07
N VAL A 46 -90.48 -14.41 27.80
CA VAL A 46 -89.55 -14.10 26.71
C VAL A 46 -88.86 -12.75 26.94
N VAL A 47 -89.61 -11.74 27.38
CA VAL A 47 -89.06 -10.43 27.73
C VAL A 47 -88.09 -10.54 28.92
N ALA A 48 -88.41 -11.34 29.93
CA ALA A 48 -87.52 -11.55 31.07
C ALA A 48 -86.21 -12.23 30.67
N ALA A 49 -86.26 -13.19 29.73
CA ALA A 49 -85.09 -13.88 29.19
C ALA A 49 -84.18 -12.96 28.36
N LEU A 50 -84.75 -12.06 27.55
CA LEU A 50 -83.99 -11.08 26.76
C LEU A 50 -83.40 -9.95 27.62
N GLY A 51 -83.92 -9.73 28.82
CA GLY A 51 -83.40 -8.76 29.77
C GLY A 51 -83.70 -7.32 29.37
N SER A 52 -82.75 -6.40 29.64
CA SER A 52 -83.00 -4.97 29.43
C SER A 52 -82.72 -4.54 27.97
N PRO A 53 -83.70 -3.95 27.25
CA PRO A 53 -83.54 -3.56 25.84
C PRO A 53 -82.44 -2.52 25.63
N HIS A 54 -82.16 -1.67 26.63
CA HIS A 54 -81.09 -0.67 26.57
C HIS A 54 -79.68 -1.29 26.58
N LYS A 55 -79.46 -2.35 27.37
CA LYS A 55 -78.16 -3.06 27.36
C LYS A 55 -77.96 -3.80 26.04
N LEU A 56 -79.02 -4.44 25.55
CA LEU A 56 -79.01 -5.15 24.28
C LEU A 56 -78.72 -4.20 23.10
N ALA A 57 -79.38 -3.04 23.06
CA ALA A 57 -79.10 -2.01 22.05
C ALA A 57 -77.64 -1.55 22.06
N ARG A 58 -77.05 -1.41 23.25
CA ARG A 58 -75.64 -1.00 23.40
C ARG A 58 -74.68 -2.07 22.90
N GLU A 59 -74.98 -3.34 23.18
CA GLU A 59 -74.17 -4.47 22.73
C GLU A 59 -74.24 -4.65 21.21
N LEU A 60 -75.45 -4.59 20.64
CA LEU A 60 -75.67 -4.66 19.20
C LEU A 60 -74.96 -3.51 18.46
N LYS A 61 -75.06 -2.27 18.97
CA LYS A 61 -74.29 -1.13 18.43
C LYS A 61 -72.79 -1.40 18.43
N ALA A 62 -72.25 -1.91 19.52
CA ALA A 62 -70.81 -2.21 19.61
C ALA A 62 -70.38 -3.27 18.58
N GLN A 63 -71.19 -4.32 18.38
CA GLN A 63 -70.92 -5.35 17.37
C GLN A 63 -71.04 -4.81 15.93
N THR A 64 -72.06 -4.00 15.63
CA THR A 64 -72.24 -3.39 14.30
C THR A 64 -71.09 -2.43 13.97
N HIS A 65 -70.65 -1.61 14.93
CA HIS A 65 -69.49 -0.74 14.76
C HIS A 65 -68.19 -1.52 14.53
N TYR A 66 -67.98 -2.64 15.23
CA TYR A 66 -66.81 -3.51 15.02
C TYR A 66 -66.82 -4.18 13.63
N ARG A 67 -67.99 -4.63 13.16
CA ARG A 67 -68.14 -5.24 11.82
C ARG A 67 -67.92 -4.23 10.69
N GLN A 68 -68.47 -3.02 10.83
CA GLN A 68 -68.22 -1.92 9.88
C GLN A 68 -66.75 -1.49 9.85
N TRP A 69 -66.05 -1.54 10.99
CA TRP A 69 -64.62 -1.25 11.07
C TRP A 69 -63.75 -2.29 10.35
N GLN A 70 -64.15 -3.57 10.37
CA GLN A 70 -63.47 -4.63 9.62
C GLN A 70 -63.68 -4.51 8.10
N GLU A 71 -64.91 -4.20 7.66
CA GLU A 71 -65.25 -4.08 6.23
C GLU A 71 -64.57 -2.88 5.54
N HIS A 72 -64.22 -1.81 6.27
CA HIS A 72 -63.60 -0.61 5.71
C HIS A 72 -62.05 -0.59 5.74
N ARG A 73 -61.38 -1.68 6.15
CA ARG A 73 -59.92 -1.81 5.94
C ARG A 73 -59.61 -2.24 4.51
N SER A 74 -59.59 -1.28 3.58
CA SER A 74 -59.25 -1.54 2.18
C SER A 74 -57.75 -1.87 2.00
N PHE A 75 -57.43 -3.17 1.97
CA PHE A 75 -56.10 -3.69 1.63
C PHE A 75 -55.57 -3.16 0.29
N THR A 76 -56.46 -2.79 -0.65
CA THR A 76 -56.13 -2.21 -1.95
C THR A 76 -55.54 -0.80 -1.86
N ASN A 77 -55.94 0.01 -0.85
CA ASN A 77 -55.33 1.31 -0.63
C ASN A 77 -54.00 1.17 0.13
N LEU A 78 -53.89 0.22 1.06
CA LEU A 78 -52.62 -0.06 1.72
C LEU A 78 -51.57 -0.60 0.74
N SER A 79 -51.92 -1.50 -0.18
CA SER A 79 -50.97 -2.03 -1.15
C SER A 79 -50.50 -0.96 -2.15
N ARG A 80 -51.36 -0.02 -2.54
CA ARG A 80 -50.97 1.15 -3.34
C ARG A 80 -49.97 2.04 -2.59
N VAL A 81 -50.22 2.32 -1.32
CA VAL A 81 -49.31 3.09 -0.46
C VAL A 81 -47.99 2.35 -0.25
N VAL A 82 -48.00 1.03 -0.03
CA VAL A 82 -46.80 0.20 0.12
C VAL A 82 -45.99 0.16 -1.19
N VAL A 83 -46.64 0.04 -2.35
CA VAL A 83 -45.97 0.13 -3.66
C VAL A 83 -45.40 1.53 -3.91
N SER A 84 -46.09 2.59 -3.49
CA SER A 84 -45.56 3.95 -3.56
C SER A 84 -44.35 4.17 -2.63
N ILE A 85 -44.37 3.63 -1.41
CA ILE A 85 -43.25 3.68 -0.45
C ILE A 85 -42.08 2.82 -0.94
N ALA A 86 -42.35 1.62 -1.46
CA ALA A 86 -41.34 0.74 -2.04
C ALA A 86 -40.73 1.34 -3.31
N GLY A 87 -41.54 1.96 -4.16
CA GLY A 87 -41.10 2.66 -5.36
C GLY A 87 -40.20 3.87 -5.05
N LEU A 88 -40.54 4.64 -4.01
CA LEU A 88 -39.66 5.69 -3.48
C LEU A 88 -38.33 5.12 -2.95
N GLY A 89 -38.37 3.97 -2.25
CA GLY A 89 -37.19 3.28 -1.75
C GLY A 89 -36.27 2.76 -2.86
N VAL A 90 -36.83 2.11 -3.89
CA VAL A 90 -36.07 1.58 -5.03
C VAL A 90 -35.52 2.71 -5.91
N LEU A 91 -36.30 3.76 -6.17
CA LEU A 91 -35.83 4.94 -6.90
C LEU A 91 -34.68 5.62 -6.15
N ASN A 92 -34.79 5.75 -4.83
CA ASN A 92 -33.73 6.28 -3.98
C ASN A 92 -32.49 5.36 -3.96
N PHE A 93 -32.67 4.04 -4.00
CA PHE A 93 -31.57 3.08 -4.08
C PHE A 93 -30.82 3.15 -5.42
N VAL A 94 -31.55 3.26 -6.54
CA VAL A 94 -30.97 3.43 -7.88
C VAL A 94 -30.22 4.77 -7.98
N LEU A 95 -30.69 5.82 -7.32
CA LEU A 95 -29.98 7.11 -7.21
C LEU A 95 -28.79 7.04 -6.24
N ALA A 96 -28.87 6.24 -5.18
CA ALA A 96 -27.83 6.10 -4.17
C ALA A 96 -26.64 5.26 -4.68
N LEU A 97 -26.88 4.28 -5.55
CA LEU A 97 -25.85 3.41 -6.11
C LEU A 97 -24.72 4.19 -6.83
N PRO A 98 -24.97 5.09 -7.80
CA PRO A 98 -23.91 5.86 -8.45
C PRO A 98 -23.21 6.80 -7.47
N PHE A 99 -23.91 7.32 -6.47
CA PHE A 99 -23.30 8.13 -5.41
C PHE A 99 -22.36 7.29 -4.53
N MET A 100 -22.73 6.07 -4.19
CA MET A 100 -21.89 5.13 -3.44
C MET A 100 -20.65 4.73 -4.25
N ILE A 101 -20.80 4.46 -5.55
CA ILE A 101 -19.67 4.20 -6.45
C ILE A 101 -18.73 5.41 -6.49
N TYR A 102 -19.27 6.62 -6.61
CA TYR A 102 -18.48 7.84 -6.55
C TYR A 102 -17.70 7.96 -5.23
N LEU A 103 -18.34 7.71 -4.08
CA LEU A 103 -17.67 7.74 -2.78
C LEU A 103 -16.56 6.67 -2.69
N LEU A 104 -16.77 5.49 -3.25
CA LEU A 104 -15.74 4.46 -3.33
C LEU A 104 -14.52 4.97 -4.11
N PHE A 105 -14.70 5.53 -5.31
CA PHE A 105 -13.58 6.11 -6.08
C PHE A 105 -12.89 7.26 -5.34
N LEU A 106 -13.64 8.09 -4.62
CA LEU A 106 -13.09 9.16 -3.79
C LEU A 106 -12.20 8.57 -2.67
N THR A 107 -12.64 7.51 -1.99
CA THR A 107 -11.84 6.84 -0.95
C THR A 107 -10.58 6.20 -1.51
N VAL A 108 -10.67 5.53 -2.67
CA VAL A 108 -9.51 4.98 -3.38
C VAL A 108 -8.55 6.10 -3.77
N GLY A 109 -9.05 7.23 -4.26
CA GLY A 109 -8.25 8.41 -4.58
C GLY A 109 -7.47 8.94 -3.39
N TYR A 110 -8.09 9.02 -2.21
CA TYR A 110 -7.40 9.37 -0.96
C TYR A 110 -6.31 8.34 -0.61
N ILE A 111 -6.63 7.05 -0.65
CA ILE A 111 -5.66 5.97 -0.32
C ILE A 111 -4.45 6.01 -1.24
N VAL A 112 -4.67 6.16 -2.55
CA VAL A 112 -3.58 6.27 -3.55
C VAL A 112 -2.76 7.53 -3.28
N SER A 113 -3.40 8.68 -3.07
CA SER A 113 -2.70 9.94 -2.84
C SER A 113 -1.85 9.93 -1.56
N VAL A 114 -2.38 9.36 -0.47
CA VAL A 114 -1.63 9.17 0.79
C VAL A 114 -0.49 8.19 0.59
N SER A 115 -0.72 7.06 -0.10
CA SER A 115 0.32 6.07 -0.38
C SER A 115 1.48 6.67 -1.19
N LEU A 116 1.18 7.48 -2.22
CA LEU A 116 2.19 8.19 -3.00
C LEU A 116 2.97 9.20 -2.16
N LEU A 117 2.29 9.95 -1.28
CA LEU A 117 2.95 10.86 -0.35
C LEU A 117 3.89 10.14 0.61
N LEU A 118 3.42 9.08 1.26
CA LEU A 118 4.22 8.31 2.21
C LEU A 118 5.39 7.64 1.50
N GLY A 119 5.16 7.02 0.33
CA GLY A 119 6.21 6.42 -0.49
C GLY A 119 7.26 7.44 -0.93
N GLY A 120 6.83 8.58 -1.46
CA GLY A 120 7.73 9.67 -1.84
C GLY A 120 8.51 10.23 -0.64
N LEU A 121 7.86 10.38 0.51
CA LEU A 121 8.50 10.85 1.75
C LEU A 121 9.59 9.87 2.20
N VAL A 122 9.31 8.57 2.22
CA VAL A 122 10.28 7.54 2.59
C VAL A 122 11.49 7.59 1.66
N VAL A 123 11.29 7.69 0.35
CA VAL A 123 12.39 7.77 -0.63
C VAL A 123 13.24 9.03 -0.42
N VAL A 124 12.62 10.19 -0.28
CA VAL A 124 13.34 11.46 -0.10
C VAL A 124 14.07 11.52 1.23
N VAL A 125 13.46 11.02 2.32
CA VAL A 125 14.10 10.94 3.63
C VAL A 125 15.25 9.95 3.61
N ALA A 126 15.08 8.76 3.02
CA ALA A 126 16.15 7.78 2.91
C ALA A 126 17.33 8.33 2.08
N TRP A 127 17.04 8.94 0.92
CA TRP A 127 18.06 9.57 0.08
C TRP A 127 18.77 10.71 0.80
N GLY A 128 18.01 11.64 1.39
CA GLY A 128 18.56 12.81 2.07
C GLY A 128 19.34 12.44 3.32
N SER A 129 18.85 11.46 4.07
CA SER A 129 19.55 10.96 5.24
C SER A 129 20.85 10.24 4.87
N HIS A 130 20.85 9.45 3.79
CA HIS A 130 22.06 8.77 3.35
C HIS A 130 23.08 9.79 2.83
N GLY A 131 22.64 10.78 2.04
CA GLY A 131 23.50 11.83 1.51
C GLY A 131 24.08 12.77 2.58
N LEU A 132 23.31 13.12 3.61
CA LEU A 132 23.72 14.09 4.63
C LEU A 132 24.41 13.46 5.84
N PHE A 133 23.97 12.27 6.26
CA PHE A 133 24.39 11.64 7.51
C PHE A 133 24.99 10.25 7.30
N GLY A 134 24.99 9.72 6.07
CA GLY A 134 25.40 8.34 5.79
C GLY A 134 24.41 7.29 6.28
N TRP A 135 23.21 7.67 6.73
CA TRP A 135 22.21 6.76 7.32
C TRP A 135 20.97 6.57 6.42
N PRO A 136 20.41 5.36 6.26
CA PRO A 136 20.84 4.12 6.89
C PRO A 136 22.16 3.65 6.29
N GLN A 137 23.05 3.18 7.17
CA GLN A 137 24.20 2.41 6.73
C GLN A 137 23.70 1.01 6.43
N PHE A 138 23.81 0.58 5.18
CA PHE A 138 23.67 -0.83 4.84
C PHE A 138 25.00 -1.50 5.12
N THR A 139 25.30 -1.73 6.40
CA THR A 139 26.42 -2.57 6.80
C THR A 139 25.95 -4.02 6.82
N SER A 140 26.85 -4.95 6.51
CA SER A 140 26.62 -6.38 6.66
C SER A 140 26.88 -6.87 8.09
N ASP A 141 26.79 -5.98 9.09
CA ASP A 141 27.10 -6.34 10.48
C ASP A 141 26.14 -7.44 10.95
N GLY A 142 26.66 -8.66 11.06
CA GLY A 142 25.92 -9.86 11.44
C GLY A 142 25.33 -10.70 10.30
N SER A 143 25.44 -10.30 9.03
CA SER A 143 24.96 -11.15 7.91
C SER A 143 25.91 -12.31 7.56
N GLY A 144 27.14 -12.29 8.07
CA GLY A 144 28.16 -13.30 7.75
C GLY A 144 28.75 -13.15 6.34
N TRP A 145 28.19 -12.28 5.50
CA TRP A 145 28.73 -11.92 4.20
C TRP A 145 29.69 -10.75 4.39
N TYR A 146 30.95 -11.11 4.65
CA TYR A 146 32.06 -10.18 4.65
C TYR A 146 33.02 -10.57 3.53
N ILE A 147 33.51 -9.59 2.77
CA ILE A 147 34.70 -9.76 1.93
C ILE A 147 35.90 -9.44 2.83
N GLY A 148 36.22 -10.36 3.76
CA GLY A 148 37.24 -10.21 4.81
C GLY A 148 36.76 -10.64 6.20
N ARG A 149 37.63 -11.14 7.08
CA ARG A 149 37.25 -11.60 8.43
C ARG A 149 37.23 -10.42 9.42
N HIS A 150 36.26 -10.39 10.34
CA HIS A 150 36.23 -9.42 11.44
C HIS A 150 37.29 -9.79 12.49
N GLY A 151 38.28 -8.92 12.70
CA GLY A 151 39.27 -9.01 13.79
C GLY A 151 39.10 -7.87 14.81
N ASP A 152 39.83 -7.94 15.92
CA ASP A 152 39.68 -7.05 17.10
C ASP A 152 40.00 -5.55 16.86
N HIS A 153 40.38 -5.17 15.64
CA HIS A 153 40.80 -3.81 15.27
C HIS A 153 40.00 -3.20 14.09
N GLY A 154 38.86 -3.77 13.73
CA GLY A 154 37.98 -3.28 12.66
C GLY A 154 38.15 -4.05 11.35
N ALA A 155 37.42 -3.63 10.32
CA ALA A 155 37.32 -4.36 9.05
C ALA A 155 38.68 -4.48 8.34
N GLU A 156 39.25 -5.68 8.30
CA GLU A 156 40.43 -6.03 7.51
C GLU A 156 39.98 -6.67 6.18
N MET A 157 40.33 -6.03 5.06
CA MET A 157 40.16 -6.65 3.72
C MET A 157 41.09 -7.87 3.62
N ALA A 158 40.61 -8.95 3.01
CA ALA A 158 41.31 -10.23 2.85
C ALA A 158 42.64 -10.14 2.05
N TRP A 159 43.67 -9.59 2.68
CA TRP A 159 45.07 -9.56 2.25
C TRP A 159 46.03 -9.89 3.42
N ARG A 160 45.51 -10.53 4.47
CA ARG A 160 46.26 -11.01 5.63
C ARG A 160 45.68 -12.36 6.05
N SER A 161 46.13 -13.44 5.43
CA SER A 161 46.13 -14.74 6.09
C SER A 161 47.26 -14.75 7.12
N ASP A 162 47.11 -15.58 8.15
CA ASP A 162 48.09 -15.68 9.24
C ASP A 162 49.45 -16.15 8.70
N LYS A 163 50.54 -15.72 9.34
CA LYS A 163 51.93 -15.89 8.87
C LYS A 163 52.35 -17.36 8.69
N ASP A 164 51.58 -18.30 9.24
CA ASP A 164 51.87 -19.73 9.27
C ASP A 164 51.29 -20.51 8.07
N ASP A 165 50.50 -19.86 7.19
CA ASP A 165 50.08 -20.43 5.90
C ASP A 165 50.99 -19.93 4.77
N HIS A 166 52.06 -20.68 4.50
CA HIS A 166 53.02 -20.41 3.43
C HIS A 166 52.36 -20.42 2.03
N ALA A 167 51.89 -19.26 1.53
CA ALA A 167 51.52 -19.07 0.11
C ALA A 167 51.35 -17.60 -0.35
N GLU A 168 51.65 -16.60 0.49
CA GLU A 168 51.35 -15.21 0.12
C GLU A 168 52.50 -14.56 -0.67
N GLN A 169 52.27 -14.29 -1.95
CA GLN A 169 53.24 -13.60 -2.79
C GLN A 169 53.30 -12.07 -2.54
N VAL A 170 52.28 -11.48 -1.91
CA VAL A 170 52.19 -10.05 -1.57
C VAL A 170 51.50 -9.81 -0.23
N TRP A 171 52.13 -9.04 0.67
CA TRP A 171 51.51 -8.60 1.92
C TRP A 171 52.08 -7.26 2.41
N ILE A 172 51.54 -6.73 3.52
CA ILE A 172 52.04 -5.51 4.16
C ILE A 172 52.62 -5.84 5.53
N ASP A 173 53.93 -5.61 5.70
CA ASP A 173 54.62 -5.68 6.99
C ASP A 173 55.21 -4.31 7.38
N LYS A 174 54.89 -3.84 8.59
CA LYS A 174 55.36 -2.56 9.15
C LYS A 174 55.25 -1.36 8.19
N GLY A 175 54.18 -1.31 7.40
CA GLY A 175 53.90 -0.24 6.44
C GLY A 175 54.70 -0.29 5.14
N ARG A 176 55.44 -1.37 4.90
CA ARG A 176 56.11 -1.66 3.62
C ARG A 176 55.38 -2.77 2.89
N LEU A 177 55.43 -2.70 1.57
CA LEU A 177 54.94 -3.76 0.68
C LEU A 177 56.00 -4.86 0.63
N MET A 178 55.61 -6.10 0.88
CA MET A 178 56.46 -7.28 0.78
C MET A 178 56.03 -8.09 -0.45
N LEU A 179 57.02 -8.61 -1.18
CA LEU A 179 56.84 -9.35 -2.42
C LEU A 179 57.71 -10.61 -2.41
N ASN A 180 57.09 -11.77 -2.62
CA ASN A 180 57.76 -13.06 -2.76
C ASN A 180 57.17 -13.79 -3.97
N PRO A 181 57.58 -13.43 -5.21
CA PRO A 181 57.07 -14.06 -6.41
C PRO A 181 57.43 -15.54 -6.46
N ASP A 182 56.49 -16.36 -6.94
CA ASP A 182 56.79 -17.73 -7.33
C ASP A 182 57.60 -17.76 -8.64
N ASP A 183 58.19 -18.91 -8.94
CA ASP A 183 58.98 -19.09 -10.16
C ASP A 183 58.08 -18.92 -11.39
N GLY A 184 58.38 -17.91 -12.22
CA GLY A 184 57.59 -17.55 -13.40
C GLY A 184 56.76 -16.26 -13.22
N ASP A 185 56.46 -15.90 -11.98
CA ASP A 185 55.58 -14.76 -11.65
C ASP A 185 56.33 -13.44 -11.68
N ARG A 186 55.61 -12.38 -12.02
CA ARG A 186 56.16 -11.03 -12.18
C ARG A 186 55.28 -9.98 -11.53
N PHE A 187 55.88 -9.21 -10.64
CA PHE A 187 55.34 -7.97 -10.11
C PHE A 187 55.89 -6.77 -10.85
N GLU A 188 55.02 -5.98 -11.45
CA GLU A 188 55.32 -4.67 -12.03
C GLU A 188 54.75 -3.60 -11.10
N LEU A 189 55.63 -2.86 -10.43
CA LEU A 189 55.29 -1.71 -9.61
C LEU A 189 55.54 -0.43 -10.41
N LYS A 190 54.61 0.52 -10.37
CA LYS A 190 54.85 1.88 -10.87
C LYS A 190 54.83 2.86 -9.72
N THR A 191 55.84 3.72 -9.66
CA THR A 191 55.92 4.80 -8.68
C THR A 191 54.91 5.90 -8.98
N ARG A 192 54.72 6.83 -8.04
CA ARG A 192 53.90 8.05 -8.28
C ARG A 192 54.42 8.91 -9.43
N GLN A 193 55.71 8.84 -9.73
CA GLN A 193 56.35 9.55 -10.84
C GLN A 193 56.25 8.81 -12.19
N GLY A 194 55.70 7.58 -12.19
CA GLY A 194 55.52 6.77 -13.38
C GLY A 194 56.70 5.84 -13.70
N ASP A 195 57.76 5.87 -12.90
CA ASP A 195 58.89 4.96 -13.03
C ASP A 195 58.52 3.52 -12.64
N ALA A 196 59.10 2.54 -13.33
CA ALA A 196 58.77 1.14 -13.16
C ALA A 196 59.84 0.38 -12.34
N LEU A 197 59.38 -0.52 -11.50
CA LEU A 197 60.16 -1.48 -10.72
C LEU A 197 59.56 -2.86 -10.93
N LEU A 198 60.33 -3.76 -11.53
CA LEU A 198 59.94 -5.14 -11.81
C LEU A 198 60.58 -6.06 -10.78
N VAL A 199 59.79 -6.92 -10.15
CA VAL A 199 60.24 -7.94 -9.20
C VAL A 199 59.74 -9.30 -9.70
N PHE A 200 60.64 -10.24 -9.94
CA PHE A 200 60.29 -11.55 -10.50
C PHE A 200 61.25 -12.63 -10.02
N LYS A 201 60.84 -13.90 -10.11
CA LYS A 201 61.69 -15.03 -9.76
C LYS A 201 61.85 -15.94 -10.97
N GLN A 202 63.10 -16.29 -11.27
CA GLN A 202 63.43 -17.16 -12.39
C GLN A 202 64.48 -18.18 -11.97
N GLN A 203 64.15 -19.48 -12.10
CA GLN A 203 65.02 -20.60 -11.70
C GLN A 203 65.44 -20.50 -10.22
N GLY A 204 64.49 -20.21 -9.33
CA GLY A 204 64.72 -20.04 -7.90
C GLY A 204 65.46 -18.76 -7.51
N LYS A 205 65.85 -17.90 -8.46
CA LYS A 205 66.59 -16.66 -8.19
C LYS A 205 65.67 -15.46 -8.28
N LEU A 206 65.58 -14.73 -7.18
CA LEU A 206 64.87 -13.47 -7.08
C LEU A 206 65.66 -12.37 -7.83
N GLN A 207 64.98 -11.68 -8.74
CA GLN A 207 65.55 -10.61 -9.55
C GLN A 207 64.67 -9.37 -9.44
N VAL A 208 65.32 -8.21 -9.50
CA VAL A 208 64.63 -6.93 -9.46
C VAL A 208 65.30 -5.98 -10.43
N ASP A 209 64.52 -5.49 -11.37
CA ASP A 209 64.91 -4.54 -12.40
C ASP A 209 64.16 -3.23 -12.20
N ALA A 210 64.80 -2.10 -12.52
CA ALA A 210 64.17 -0.79 -12.38
C ALA A 210 64.48 0.08 -13.59
N SER A 211 63.53 0.95 -13.97
CA SER A 211 63.73 1.92 -15.06
C SER A 211 64.83 2.94 -14.74
N GLN A 212 65.05 3.23 -13.46
CA GLN A 212 66.08 4.16 -12.98
C GLN A 212 66.83 3.60 -11.75
N PRO A 213 68.11 3.97 -11.55
CA PRO A 213 68.87 3.56 -10.37
C PRO A 213 68.27 4.04 -9.04
N THR A 214 67.64 5.21 -9.03
CA THR A 214 66.94 5.80 -7.87
C THR A 214 65.76 4.95 -7.42
N VAL A 215 64.99 4.43 -8.38
CA VAL A 215 63.81 3.59 -8.15
C VAL A 215 64.23 2.22 -7.59
N ARG A 216 65.38 1.71 -8.03
CA ARG A 216 65.97 0.47 -7.49
C ARG A 216 66.24 0.55 -6.00
N GLN A 217 66.63 1.72 -5.49
CA GLN A 217 66.93 1.94 -4.07
C GLN A 217 65.68 1.89 -3.17
N LEU A 218 64.48 2.00 -3.76
CA LEU A 218 63.22 1.82 -3.03
C LEU A 218 63.00 0.35 -2.63
N ALA A 219 63.64 -0.59 -3.33
CA ALA A 219 63.55 -2.02 -3.07
C ALA A 219 64.71 -2.50 -2.19
N ARG A 220 64.38 -3.14 -1.07
CA ARG A 220 65.32 -3.92 -0.25
C ARG A 220 65.12 -5.39 -0.58
N ILE A 221 66.22 -6.07 -0.90
CA ILE A 221 66.21 -7.48 -1.27
C ILE A 221 66.76 -8.28 -0.10
N ASP A 222 66.03 -9.29 0.32
CA ASP A 222 66.46 -10.36 1.20
C ASP A 222 66.62 -11.67 0.41
N GLU A 223 67.04 -12.77 1.04
CA GLU A 223 67.29 -14.05 0.34
C GLU A 223 66.06 -14.59 -0.40
N HIS A 224 64.85 -14.32 0.10
CA HIS A 224 63.60 -14.86 -0.43
C HIS A 224 62.56 -13.80 -0.76
N GLU A 225 62.75 -12.55 -0.35
CA GLU A 225 61.70 -11.54 -0.38
C GLU A 225 62.24 -10.20 -0.84
N VAL A 226 61.42 -9.43 -1.56
CA VAL A 226 61.67 -8.03 -1.86
C VAL A 226 60.71 -7.19 -1.07
N SER A 227 61.19 -6.06 -0.61
CA SER A 227 60.32 -5.12 0.05
C SER A 227 60.52 -3.70 -0.39
N VAL A 228 59.40 -3.00 -0.54
CA VAL A 228 59.31 -1.69 -1.16
C VAL A 228 58.53 -0.76 -0.24
N ASP A 229 58.89 0.53 -0.22
CA ASP A 229 58.06 1.54 0.42
C ASP A 229 56.74 1.72 -0.37
N GLY A 230 55.65 1.19 0.18
CA GLY A 230 54.34 1.22 -0.47
C GLY A 230 53.78 2.62 -0.67
N ARG A 231 54.32 3.65 0.01
CA ARG A 231 53.89 5.05 -0.16
C ARG A 231 54.34 5.64 -1.48
N GLU A 232 55.45 5.17 -2.03
CA GLU A 232 56.03 5.62 -3.29
C GLU A 232 55.38 4.93 -4.49
N ILE A 233 54.67 3.84 -4.26
CA ILE A 233 54.01 3.03 -5.29
C ILE A 233 52.60 3.53 -5.54
N ARG A 234 52.28 3.71 -6.81
CA ARG A 234 50.96 4.12 -7.30
C ARG A 234 50.18 2.96 -7.91
N GLU A 235 50.87 2.02 -8.56
CA GLU A 235 50.26 0.87 -9.22
C GLU A 235 51.09 -0.39 -8.95
N LEU A 236 50.41 -1.51 -8.70
CA LEU A 236 50.98 -2.84 -8.57
C LEU A 236 50.26 -3.73 -9.58
N THR A 237 51.01 -4.45 -10.41
CA THR A 237 50.48 -5.48 -11.31
C THR A 237 51.19 -6.80 -11.04
N LEU A 238 50.45 -7.83 -10.67
CA LEU A 238 50.92 -9.22 -10.64
C LEU A 238 50.51 -9.91 -11.96
N ARG A 239 51.46 -10.61 -12.56
CA ARG A 239 51.22 -11.53 -13.66
C ARG A 239 51.76 -12.89 -13.24
N GLU A 240 50.87 -13.85 -13.14
CA GLU A 240 51.21 -15.22 -12.84
C GLU A 240 51.59 -15.99 -14.11
N ASP A 241 52.40 -17.04 -13.99
CA ASP A 241 52.72 -17.93 -15.11
C ASP A 241 51.48 -18.65 -15.67
N SER A 242 50.45 -18.82 -14.84
CA SER A 242 49.11 -19.31 -15.22
C SER A 242 48.44 -18.45 -16.30
N GLY A 243 48.87 -17.20 -16.46
CA GLY A 243 48.24 -16.19 -17.31
C GLY A 243 47.28 -15.28 -16.53
N ASP A 244 47.08 -15.53 -15.24
CA ASP A 244 46.25 -14.71 -14.39
C ASP A 244 46.92 -13.35 -14.14
N VAL A 245 46.10 -12.30 -14.07
CA VAL A 245 46.59 -10.93 -13.94
C VAL A 245 45.79 -10.22 -12.87
N PHE A 246 46.51 -9.58 -11.96
CA PHE A 246 45.94 -8.70 -10.95
C PHE A 246 46.60 -7.33 -11.05
N THR A 247 45.83 -6.26 -11.00
CA THR A 247 46.30 -4.87 -11.04
C THR A 247 45.55 -4.07 -9.98
N ALA A 248 46.27 -3.36 -9.12
CA ALA A 248 45.72 -2.41 -8.18
C ALA A 248 46.39 -1.05 -8.35
N ARG A 249 45.61 0.04 -8.31
CA ARG A 249 46.12 1.41 -8.42
C ARG A 249 45.49 2.30 -7.36
N VAL A 250 46.31 3.18 -6.79
CA VAL A 250 45.90 4.19 -5.81
C VAL A 250 46.03 5.62 -6.33
N ASP A 251 45.30 6.55 -5.72
CA ASP A 251 45.43 7.99 -5.95
C ASP A 251 46.53 8.64 -5.09
N ASP A 252 46.64 9.97 -5.19
CA ASP A 252 47.60 10.78 -4.43
C ASP A 252 47.40 10.71 -2.91
N ASN A 253 46.18 10.37 -2.48
CA ASN A 253 45.80 10.16 -1.08
C ASN A 253 45.85 8.69 -0.66
N SER A 254 46.46 7.82 -1.47
CA SER A 254 46.58 6.37 -1.25
C SER A 254 45.23 5.64 -1.17
N ARG A 255 44.17 6.18 -1.79
CA ARG A 255 42.88 5.52 -1.92
C ARG A 255 42.88 4.64 -3.16
N LEU A 256 42.32 3.43 -3.06
CA LEU A 256 42.17 2.54 -4.22
C LEU A 256 41.26 3.19 -5.26
N VAL A 257 41.76 3.33 -6.49
CA VAL A 257 41.05 3.93 -7.62
C VAL A 257 40.85 2.99 -8.80
N LYS A 258 41.63 1.92 -8.87
CA LYS A 258 41.44 0.87 -9.86
C LYS A 258 41.83 -0.48 -9.26
N LEU A 259 41.04 -1.50 -9.53
CA LEU A 259 41.40 -2.89 -9.33
C LEU A 259 40.92 -3.68 -10.54
N ASP A 260 41.80 -4.44 -11.17
CA ASP A 260 41.49 -5.30 -12.32
C ASP A 260 42.08 -6.67 -12.03
N ALA A 261 41.26 -7.71 -12.01
CA ALA A 261 41.68 -9.08 -11.76
C ALA A 261 41.07 -9.97 -12.84
N SER A 262 41.86 -10.86 -13.42
CA SER A 262 41.38 -11.86 -14.36
C SER A 262 42.02 -13.19 -14.04
N ALA A 263 41.19 -14.21 -13.81
CA ALA A 263 41.64 -15.57 -13.52
C ALA A 263 40.66 -16.59 -14.12
N GLY A 264 41.17 -17.57 -14.87
CA GLY A 264 40.36 -18.71 -15.33
C GLY A 264 39.07 -18.38 -16.10
N GLY A 265 38.99 -17.22 -16.77
CA GLY A 265 37.80 -16.76 -17.50
C GLY A 265 36.86 -15.87 -16.68
N ALA A 266 37.08 -15.76 -15.37
CA ALA A 266 36.47 -14.75 -14.52
C ALA A 266 37.26 -13.44 -14.60
N ALA A 267 36.56 -12.32 -14.50
CA ALA A 267 37.16 -10.99 -14.47
C ALA A 267 36.43 -10.10 -13.46
N LEU A 268 37.19 -9.34 -12.68
CA LEU A 268 36.70 -8.33 -11.76
C LEU A 268 37.37 -7.00 -12.09
N LYS A 269 36.57 -5.97 -12.28
CA LYS A 269 37.02 -4.60 -12.56
C LYS A 269 36.35 -3.65 -11.60
N PHE A 270 37.14 -2.81 -10.98
CA PHE A 270 36.72 -1.71 -10.14
C PHE A 270 37.45 -0.47 -10.64
N GLU A 271 36.72 0.60 -10.88
CA GLU A 271 37.26 1.88 -11.30
C GLU A 271 36.54 2.98 -10.54
N ALA A 272 37.24 3.63 -9.60
CA ALA A 272 36.72 4.73 -8.80
C ALA A 272 37.29 6.10 -9.18
N SER A 273 38.33 6.17 -10.04
CA SER A 273 38.82 7.46 -10.56
C SER A 273 38.13 7.84 -11.86
N GLY A 274 37.28 8.87 -11.84
CA GLY A 274 36.68 9.46 -13.04
C GLY A 274 35.28 9.98 -12.79
N ALA A 275 34.66 10.57 -13.81
CA ALA A 275 33.31 11.11 -13.73
C ALA A 275 32.21 10.04 -13.63
N LYS A 276 32.56 8.75 -13.68
CA LYS A 276 31.64 7.60 -13.62
C LYS A 276 32.35 6.40 -13.00
N GLY A 277 32.29 6.27 -11.68
CA GLY A 277 32.78 5.06 -11.02
C GLY A 277 32.04 3.82 -11.52
N SER A 278 32.73 2.70 -11.66
CA SER A 278 32.11 1.42 -12.04
C SER A 278 32.75 0.21 -11.36
N ILE A 279 31.95 -0.82 -11.17
CA ILE A 279 32.33 -2.13 -10.68
C ILE A 279 31.72 -3.14 -11.65
N SER A 280 32.53 -4.02 -12.21
CA SER A 280 32.09 -5.09 -13.09
C SER A 280 32.69 -6.41 -12.62
N LEU A 281 31.85 -7.43 -12.46
CA LEU A 281 32.25 -8.81 -12.26
C LEU A 281 31.71 -9.60 -13.43
N LYS A 282 32.51 -10.50 -13.99
CA LYS A 282 32.12 -11.39 -15.06
C LYS A 282 32.68 -12.77 -14.77
N ASP A 283 31.86 -13.80 -14.94
CA ASP A 283 32.27 -15.19 -14.90
C ASP A 283 31.47 -15.97 -15.94
N GLY A 284 32.13 -16.38 -17.02
CA GLY A 284 31.48 -17.00 -18.18
C GLY A 284 30.35 -16.12 -18.75
N ASP A 285 29.11 -16.62 -18.67
CA ASP A 285 27.89 -15.94 -19.12
C ASP A 285 27.23 -15.06 -18.06
N SER A 286 27.70 -15.13 -16.81
CA SER A 286 27.24 -14.31 -15.71
C SER A 286 28.01 -12.99 -15.65
N ALA A 287 27.30 -11.89 -15.38
CA ALA A 287 27.91 -10.59 -15.22
C ALA A 287 27.12 -9.72 -14.23
N LEU A 288 27.84 -9.02 -13.35
CA LEU A 288 27.32 -7.95 -12.51
C LEU A 288 28.01 -6.65 -12.93
N GLU A 289 27.25 -5.62 -13.24
CA GLU A 289 27.76 -4.29 -13.57
C GLU A 289 27.05 -3.27 -12.69
N ILE A 290 27.81 -2.54 -11.87
CA ILE A 290 27.35 -1.46 -11.03
C ILE A 290 28.08 -0.20 -11.49
N SER A 291 27.34 0.76 -12.01
CA SER A 291 27.84 2.05 -12.45
C SER A 291 26.97 3.17 -11.87
N GLU A 292 27.41 4.41 -12.01
CA GLU A 292 26.60 5.55 -11.55
C GLU A 292 25.20 5.62 -12.17
N SER A 293 25.02 5.17 -13.41
CA SER A 293 23.75 5.29 -14.14
C SER A 293 23.02 3.95 -14.36
N ARG A 294 23.63 2.83 -14.00
CA ARG A 294 23.08 1.50 -14.27
C ARG A 294 23.56 0.49 -13.23
N ILE A 295 22.64 -0.34 -12.78
CA ILE A 295 22.92 -1.60 -12.07
C ILE A 295 22.34 -2.72 -12.93
N ALA A 296 23.17 -3.65 -13.39
CA ALA A 296 22.76 -4.78 -14.20
C ALA A 296 23.33 -6.08 -13.64
N LEU A 297 22.48 -7.08 -13.49
CA LEU A 297 22.86 -8.45 -13.17
C LEU A 297 22.37 -9.35 -14.31
N LYS A 298 23.26 -10.16 -14.85
CA LYS A 298 22.98 -11.14 -15.88
C LYS A 298 23.47 -12.51 -15.40
N ASP A 299 22.66 -13.53 -15.60
CA ASP A 299 23.02 -14.92 -15.40
C ASP A 299 22.43 -15.74 -16.55
N GLY A 300 23.28 -16.13 -17.51
CA GLY A 300 22.84 -16.82 -18.73
C GLY A 300 21.83 -15.99 -19.54
N THR A 301 20.57 -16.44 -19.58
CA THR A 301 19.46 -15.76 -20.26
C THR A 301 18.72 -14.76 -19.37
N ASP A 302 18.87 -14.87 -18.05
CA ASP A 302 18.18 -14.01 -17.10
C ASP A 302 18.96 -12.70 -16.94
N HIS A 303 18.23 -11.59 -16.93
CA HIS A 303 18.82 -10.27 -16.71
C HIS A 303 17.89 -9.39 -15.89
N ILE A 304 18.47 -8.72 -14.89
CA ILE A 304 17.84 -7.68 -14.08
C ILE A 304 18.62 -6.41 -14.34
N GLN A 305 17.93 -5.35 -14.76
CA GLN A 305 18.55 -4.07 -15.06
C GLN A 305 17.76 -2.93 -14.42
N ILE A 306 18.49 -2.07 -13.71
CA ILE A 306 18.00 -0.83 -13.10
C ILE A 306 18.79 0.29 -13.76
N ASP A 307 18.13 1.05 -14.63
CA ASP A 307 18.71 2.25 -15.23
C ASP A 307 18.26 3.51 -14.49
N ALA A 308 19.17 4.47 -14.42
CA ALA A 308 18.88 5.82 -14.02
C ALA A 308 18.03 6.55 -15.07
N LEU A 309 17.35 7.62 -14.63
CA LEU A 309 16.73 8.57 -15.54
C LEU A 309 17.79 9.21 -16.46
N PRO A 310 17.44 9.56 -17.71
CA PRO A 310 18.38 10.11 -18.68
C PRO A 310 19.17 11.31 -18.12
N GLY A 311 20.50 11.21 -18.16
CA GLY A 311 21.41 12.27 -17.70
C GLY A 311 21.61 12.35 -16.19
N LEU A 312 21.05 11.42 -15.41
CA LEU A 312 21.17 11.37 -13.95
C LEU A 312 21.88 10.09 -13.49
N SER A 313 22.41 10.10 -12.27
CA SER A 313 22.83 8.89 -11.58
C SER A 313 21.62 8.13 -11.03
N VAL A 314 21.78 6.85 -10.69
CA VAL A 314 20.75 6.03 -10.04
C VAL A 314 20.29 6.70 -8.74
N GLY A 315 21.25 7.22 -7.96
CA GLY A 315 20.97 7.97 -6.73
C GLY A 315 20.14 9.23 -6.98
N MET A 316 20.52 10.07 -7.95
CA MET A 316 19.76 11.28 -8.28
C MET A 316 18.38 10.98 -8.87
N SER A 317 18.27 9.88 -9.62
CA SER A 317 17.00 9.41 -10.18
C SER A 317 16.02 9.01 -9.09
N ALA A 318 16.49 8.33 -8.04
CA ALA A 318 15.68 8.00 -6.88
C ALA A 318 15.10 9.25 -6.19
N LEU A 319 15.89 10.31 -6.03
CA LEU A 319 15.40 11.59 -5.52
C LEU A 319 14.32 12.20 -6.43
N VAL A 320 14.55 12.24 -7.75
CA VAL A 320 13.58 12.83 -8.69
C VAL A 320 12.26 12.06 -8.65
N VAL A 321 12.31 10.73 -8.62
CA VAL A 321 11.12 9.88 -8.45
C VAL A 321 10.45 10.15 -7.10
N GLY A 322 11.21 10.22 -5.99
CA GLY A 322 10.67 10.50 -4.67
C GLY A 322 9.94 11.85 -4.59
N LEU A 323 10.53 12.91 -5.14
CA LEU A 323 9.90 14.23 -5.24
C LEU A 323 8.68 14.21 -6.17
N GLY A 324 8.74 13.46 -7.27
CA GLY A 324 7.60 13.27 -8.17
C GLY A 324 6.42 12.59 -7.47
N LEU A 325 6.67 11.54 -6.69
CA LEU A 325 5.67 10.86 -5.87
C LEU A 325 5.06 11.80 -4.82
N LEU A 326 5.88 12.62 -4.16
CA LEU A 326 5.41 13.63 -3.21
C LEU A 326 4.49 14.66 -3.87
N ALA A 327 4.92 15.22 -5.01
CA ALA A 327 4.14 16.21 -5.74
C ALA A 327 2.82 15.60 -6.24
N ALA A 328 2.86 14.41 -6.83
CA ALA A 328 1.68 13.71 -7.33
C ALA A 328 0.70 13.38 -6.19
N GLY A 329 1.20 12.86 -5.07
CA GLY A 329 0.38 12.56 -3.90
C GLY A 329 -0.24 13.82 -3.26
N ALA A 330 0.53 14.92 -3.17
CA ALA A 330 0.02 16.20 -2.66
C ALA A 330 -1.08 16.79 -3.55
N LEU A 331 -0.86 16.82 -4.88
CA LEU A 331 -1.85 17.28 -5.85
C LEU A 331 -3.10 16.38 -5.83
N GLY A 332 -2.92 15.06 -5.73
CA GLY A 332 -4.00 14.09 -5.60
C GLY A 332 -4.84 14.33 -4.35
N LEU A 333 -4.21 14.58 -3.20
CA LEU A 333 -4.92 14.93 -1.96
C LEU A 333 -5.69 16.25 -2.09
N LEU A 334 -5.06 17.29 -2.63
CA LEU A 334 -5.73 18.57 -2.84
C LEU A 334 -6.95 18.42 -3.75
N PHE A 335 -6.85 17.61 -4.80
CA PHE A 335 -7.95 17.28 -5.69
C PHE A 335 -9.07 16.51 -4.96
N CYS A 336 -8.73 15.51 -4.14
CA CYS A 336 -9.71 14.76 -3.35
C CYS A 336 -10.44 15.65 -2.31
N VAL A 337 -9.71 16.54 -1.64
CA VAL A 337 -10.28 17.52 -0.70
C VAL A 337 -11.20 18.49 -1.43
N TRP A 338 -10.80 18.96 -2.61
CA TRP A 338 -11.64 19.81 -3.45
C TRP A 338 -12.94 19.11 -3.87
N LEU A 339 -12.86 17.85 -4.33
CA LEU A 339 -14.03 17.02 -4.65
C LEU A 339 -14.94 16.81 -3.43
N THR A 340 -14.37 16.58 -2.26
CA THR A 340 -15.11 16.44 -1.00
C THR A 340 -15.86 17.72 -0.63
N ARG A 341 -15.23 18.89 -0.84
CA ARG A 341 -15.90 20.19 -0.65
C ARG A 341 -17.01 20.44 -1.67
N LEU A 342 -16.77 20.06 -2.92
CA LEU A 342 -17.76 20.19 -4.00
C LEU A 342 -19.00 19.33 -3.71
N THR A 343 -18.80 18.09 -3.30
CA THR A 343 -19.89 17.17 -2.95
C THR A 343 -20.66 17.62 -1.72
N TRP A 344 -19.98 18.11 -0.68
CA TRP A 344 -20.65 18.71 0.48
C TRP A 344 -21.53 19.89 0.06
N ARG A 345 -21.02 20.80 -0.79
CA ARG A 345 -21.81 21.93 -1.30
C ARG A 345 -23.03 21.49 -2.10
N ALA A 346 -22.87 20.49 -2.98
CA ALA A 346 -23.96 19.93 -3.77
C ALA A 346 -25.02 19.26 -2.87
N LEU A 347 -24.58 18.51 -1.85
CA LEU A 347 -25.47 17.86 -0.88
C LEU A 347 -26.27 18.89 -0.07
N VAL A 348 -25.61 19.94 0.43
CA VAL A 348 -26.27 21.04 1.15
C VAL A 348 -27.29 21.75 0.25
N ALA A 349 -26.93 22.03 -1.01
CA ALA A 349 -27.85 22.63 -1.97
C ALA A 349 -29.07 21.73 -2.25
N TYR A 350 -28.85 20.43 -2.43
CA TYR A 350 -29.91 19.45 -2.63
C TYR A 350 -30.85 19.36 -1.42
N VAL A 351 -30.31 19.30 -0.20
CA VAL A 351 -31.11 19.27 1.03
C VAL A 351 -31.92 20.55 1.19
N LYS A 352 -31.33 21.73 0.93
CA LYS A 352 -32.07 23.00 0.95
C LYS A 352 -33.21 23.01 -0.06
N TYR A 353 -32.96 22.57 -1.29
CA TYR A 353 -33.99 22.46 -2.32
C TYR A 353 -35.14 21.53 -1.90
N GLN A 354 -34.84 20.38 -1.30
CA GLN A 354 -35.86 19.46 -0.77
C GLN A 354 -36.67 20.09 0.37
N ILE A 355 -36.02 20.81 1.29
CA ILE A 355 -36.70 21.51 2.38
C ILE A 355 -37.62 22.61 1.82
N GLU A 356 -37.16 23.40 0.84
CA GLU A 356 -37.98 24.44 0.21
C GLU A 356 -39.23 23.84 -0.47
N LEU A 357 -39.06 22.76 -1.23
CA LEU A 357 -40.14 22.02 -1.89
C LEU A 357 -41.19 21.50 -0.89
N VAL A 358 -40.75 20.97 0.26
CA VAL A 358 -41.63 20.43 1.31
C VAL A 358 -42.26 21.55 2.15
N SER A 359 -41.54 22.65 2.38
CA SER A 359 -42.02 23.79 3.16
C SER A 359 -43.11 24.62 2.46
N GLY A 360 -43.40 24.34 1.19
CA GLY A 360 -44.55 24.90 0.47
C GLY A 360 -44.43 26.39 0.16
N LYS A 361 -43.22 26.96 0.21
CA LYS A 361 -42.99 28.42 0.09
C LYS A 361 -43.36 29.00 -1.28
N ASP A 362 -43.54 28.15 -2.29
CA ASP A 362 -44.05 28.56 -3.61
C ASP A 362 -45.56 28.87 -3.63
N ARG A 363 -46.34 28.46 -2.62
CA ARG A 363 -47.77 28.80 -2.55
C ARG A 363 -48.06 30.21 -2.03
N GLU A 364 -47.15 30.85 -1.29
CA GLU A 364 -47.35 32.23 -0.81
C GLU A 364 -46.96 33.27 -1.87
N ASN A 365 -45.95 33.01 -2.70
CA ASN A 365 -45.52 33.95 -3.75
C ASN A 365 -46.37 33.89 -5.03
N ALA A 366 -47.22 32.87 -5.20
CA ALA A 366 -48.17 32.78 -6.31
C ALA A 366 -49.56 33.37 -5.98
N ALA A 367 -49.76 33.81 -4.72
CA ALA A 367 -51.03 34.38 -4.22
C ALA A 367 -50.89 35.87 -3.82
N ALA A 368 -49.72 36.47 -4.02
CA ALA A 368 -49.45 37.90 -3.91
C ALA A 368 -49.09 38.44 -5.30
#